data_AF-A0A662GEW9-F1
#
_entry.id   AF-A0A662GEW9-F1
#
_cell.length_a   1.000
_cell.length_b   1.000
_cell.length_c   1.000
_cell.angle_alpha   90.00
_cell.angle_beta   90.00
_cell.angle_gamma   90.00
#
_symmetry.space_group_name_H-M   'P 1'
#
loop_
_entity.id
_entity.type
_entity.pdbx_description
1 polymer ?
#
loop_
_entity_poly.entity_id
_entity_poly.type
_entity_poly.pdbx_seq_one_letter_code
_entity_poly.pdbx_strand_id
1 'polypeptide(L)'
;MEATVTGVKRYDYARITCIQLKSDDVEVELELPIRILDEVGWMPVKGDRVDMEFKDSREDLTGWDIVLSGKLLRVEEEKATYSFGGLLCTLKGSQLEPSRHLYLYLGVKRKGGS
;
A
#
# COMPACT_ATOMS: atom_id res chain seq x y z
N MET A 1 10.74 0.40 -4.60
CA MET A 1 10.50 1.62 -5.41
C MET A 1 10.05 2.75 -4.50
N GLU A 2 10.33 4.02 -4.82
CA GLU A 2 9.81 5.18 -4.07
C GLU A 2 8.41 5.57 -4.61
N ALA A 3 7.49 5.91 -3.71
CA ALA A 3 6.16 6.40 -4.04
C ALA A 3 5.78 7.60 -3.18
N THR A 4 4.92 8.46 -3.71
CA THR A 4 4.39 9.65 -3.02
C THR A 4 2.91 9.47 -2.71
N VAL A 5 2.48 9.84 -1.51
CA VAL A 5 1.06 9.92 -1.16
C VAL A 5 0.40 11.06 -1.94
N THR A 6 -0.55 10.73 -2.80
CA THR A 6 -1.29 11.70 -3.64
C THR A 6 -2.67 12.04 -3.08
N GLY A 7 -3.23 11.16 -2.24
CA GLY A 7 -4.54 11.34 -1.62
C GLY A 7 -4.73 10.45 -0.39
N VAL A 8 -5.60 10.90 0.51
CA VAL A 8 -5.96 10.18 1.73
C VAL A 8 -7.47 10.34 1.97
N LYS A 9 -8.19 9.24 2.12
CA LYS A 9 -9.61 9.21 2.46
C LYS A 9 -9.79 8.43 3.76
N ARG A 10 -10.58 8.96 4.69
CA ARG A 10 -10.87 8.30 5.97
C ARG A 10 -12.29 7.76 5.95
N TYR A 11 -12.43 6.50 6.29
CA TYR A 11 -13.71 5.82 6.47
C TYR A 11 -13.92 5.61 7.97
N ASP A 12 -14.33 6.68 8.66
CA ASP A 12 -14.38 6.72 10.12
C ASP A 12 -15.27 5.62 10.72
N TYR A 13 -16.36 5.27 10.03
CA TYR A 13 -17.28 4.20 10.46
C TYR A 13 -16.63 2.81 10.51
N ALA A 14 -15.60 2.58 9.68
CA ALA A 14 -14.88 1.31 9.59
C ALA A 14 -13.50 1.37 10.26
N ARG A 15 -13.08 2.54 10.76
CA ARG A 15 -11.71 2.80 11.24
C ARG A 15 -10.64 2.40 10.22
N ILE A 16 -10.90 2.69 8.94
CA ILE A 16 -10.00 2.43 7.81
C ILE A 16 -9.58 3.77 7.20
N THR A 17 -8.31 3.87 6.81
CA THR A 17 -7.78 4.93 5.96
C THR A 17 -7.42 4.33 4.61
N CYS A 18 -7.94 4.92 3.55
CA CYS A 18 -7.56 4.61 2.17
C CYS A 18 -6.52 5.62 1.69
N ILE A 19 -5.33 5.12 1.39
CA ILE A 19 -4.16 5.90 0.95
C ILE A 19 -3.99 5.69 -0.55
N GLN A 20 -3.84 6.79 -1.27
CA GLN A 20 -3.50 6.79 -2.68
C GLN A 20 -2.01 7.10 -2.81
N LEU A 21 -1.25 6.18 -3.41
CA LEU A 21 0.18 6.30 -3.66
C LEU A 21 0.43 6.35 -5.16
N LYS A 22 1.45 7.09 -5.58
CA LYS A 22 1.91 7.15 -6.96
C LYS A 22 3.42 7.01 -7.03
N SER A 23 3.87 6.09 -7.87
CA SER A 23 5.25 5.98 -8.35
C SER A 23 5.27 6.30 -9.85
N ASP A 24 6.43 6.14 -10.50
CA ASP A 24 6.57 6.38 -11.94
C ASP A 24 5.70 5.41 -12.77
N ASP A 25 5.63 4.14 -12.37
CA ASP A 25 5.02 3.07 -13.17
C ASP A 25 3.65 2.59 -12.64
N VAL A 26 3.34 2.83 -11.36
CA VAL A 26 2.12 2.32 -10.72
C VAL A 26 1.47 3.33 -9.78
N GLU A 27 0.14 3.40 -9.88
CA GLU A 27 -0.74 4.03 -8.91
C GLU A 27 -1.38 2.97 -8.01
N VAL A 28 -1.44 3.24 -6.72
CA VAL A 28 -1.93 2.30 -5.70
C VAL A 28 -3.00 2.97 -4.88
N GLU A 29 -4.13 2.29 -4.70
CA GLU A 29 -5.15 2.66 -3.72
C GLU A 29 -5.21 1.56 -2.66
N LEU A 30 -4.79 1.87 -1.43
CA LEU A 30 -4.57 0.91 -0.35
C LEU A 30 -5.39 1.25 0.89
N GLU A 31 -6.19 0.30 1.35
CA GLU A 31 -6.88 0.38 2.64
C GLU A 31 -5.99 -0.14 3.77
N LEU A 32 -5.87 0.67 4.83
CA LEU A 32 -5.19 0.32 6.06
C LEU A 32 -6.09 0.61 7.28
N PRO A 33 -6.18 -0.31 8.26
CA PRO A 33 -6.78 -0.02 9.54
C PRO A 33 -6.00 1.10 10.23
N ILE A 34 -6.70 2.05 10.85
CA ILE A 34 -6.09 3.16 11.60
C ILE A 34 -5.12 2.62 12.66
N ARG A 35 -5.45 1.48 13.28
CA ARG A 35 -4.58 0.83 14.27
C ARG A 35 -3.17 0.50 13.75
N ILE A 36 -3.06 0.04 12.50
CA ILE A 36 -1.73 -0.27 11.92
C ILE A 36 -0.93 1.02 11.73
N LEU A 37 -1.60 2.09 11.28
CA LEU A 37 -0.98 3.41 11.12
C LEU A 37 -0.48 3.98 12.44
N ASP A 38 -1.27 3.83 13.51
CA ASP A 38 -0.90 4.23 14.87
C ASP A 38 0.30 3.41 15.39
N GLU A 39 0.30 2.09 15.18
CA GLU A 39 1.38 1.18 15.61
C GLU A 39 2.73 1.53 14.97
N VAL A 40 2.74 1.96 13.70
CA VAL A 40 3.97 2.40 13.00
C VAL A 40 4.27 3.89 13.17
N GLY A 41 3.43 4.63 13.89
CA GLY A 41 3.59 6.06 14.12
C GLY A 41 3.51 6.90 12.85
N TRP A 42 2.73 6.47 11.85
CA TRP A 42 2.57 7.18 10.59
C TRP A 42 1.16 7.72 10.46
N MET A 43 1.04 9.04 10.28
CA MET A 43 -0.22 9.69 9.93
C MET A 43 -0.11 10.17 8.47
N PRO A 44 -0.60 9.40 7.49
CA PRO A 44 -0.39 9.71 6.08
C PRO A 44 -0.98 11.06 5.71
N VAL A 45 -0.17 11.89 5.04
CA VAL A 45 -0.60 13.14 4.43
C VAL A 45 -0.11 13.24 3.00
N LYS A 46 -0.80 14.04 2.17
CA LYS A 46 -0.40 14.26 0.79
C LYS A 46 1.02 14.83 0.73
N GLY A 47 1.88 14.23 -0.09
CA GLY A 47 3.28 14.58 -0.24
C GLY A 47 4.25 13.78 0.62
N ASP A 48 3.75 12.92 1.53
CA ASP A 48 4.60 11.94 2.20
C ASP A 48 5.23 10.99 1.19
N ARG A 49 6.45 10.54 1.49
CA ARG A 49 7.19 9.58 0.69
C ARG A 49 7.28 8.24 1.41
N VAL A 50 7.17 7.17 0.65
CA VAL A 50 7.31 5.80 1.15
C VAL A 50 8.16 4.99 0.17
N ASP A 51 8.93 4.05 0.71
CA ASP A 51 9.42 2.92 -0.07
C ASP A 51 8.30 1.88 -0.15
N MET A 52 8.14 1.28 -1.32
CA MET A 52 7.12 0.28 -1.59
C MET A 52 7.72 -0.86 -2.41
N GLU A 53 7.34 -2.10 -2.10
CA GLU A 53 7.66 -3.28 -2.90
C GLU A 53 6.50 -4.25 -3.03
N PHE A 54 6.45 -4.92 -4.17
CA PHE A 54 5.50 -5.97 -4.51
C PHE A 54 6.25 -7.26 -4.80
N LYS A 55 5.83 -8.36 -4.16
CA LYS A 55 6.40 -9.70 -4.38
C LYS A 55 5.29 -10.74 -4.47
N ASP A 56 5.53 -11.83 -5.19
CA ASP A 56 4.61 -12.97 -5.28
C ASP A 56 4.82 -13.99 -4.13
N SER A 57 5.90 -13.82 -3.37
CA SER A 57 6.36 -14.68 -2.30
C SER A 57 6.87 -13.86 -1.10
N ARG A 58 6.92 -14.50 0.07
CA ARG A 58 7.36 -13.86 1.31
C ARG A 58 8.89 -13.78 1.33
N GLU A 59 9.40 -12.60 1.64
CA GLU A 59 10.82 -12.29 1.79
C GLU A 59 11.14 -11.92 3.24
N ASP A 60 12.37 -11.45 3.49
CA ASP A 60 12.75 -10.85 4.77
C ASP A 60 11.85 -9.64 5.09
N LEU A 61 11.31 -9.65 6.32
CA LEU A 61 10.42 -8.61 6.82
C LEU A 61 11.19 -7.47 7.50
N THR A 62 12.48 -7.67 7.77
CA THR A 62 13.31 -6.74 8.53
C THR A 62 13.44 -5.40 7.81
N GLY A 63 13.20 -4.30 8.52
CA GLY A 63 13.36 -2.95 7.99
C GLY A 63 12.15 -2.37 7.26
N TRP A 64 11.05 -3.12 7.17
CA TRP A 64 9.77 -2.64 6.65
C TRP A 64 8.83 -2.25 7.80
N ASP A 65 8.09 -1.15 7.65
CA ASP A 65 7.14 -0.70 8.67
C ASP A 65 5.82 -1.46 8.58
N ILE A 66 5.33 -1.71 7.36
CA ILE A 66 4.07 -2.42 7.11
C ILE A 66 4.30 -3.50 6.06
N VAL A 67 3.87 -4.72 6.37
CA VAL A 67 3.84 -5.84 5.40
C VAL A 67 2.46 -6.47 5.37
N LEU A 68 1.87 -6.58 4.18
CA LEU A 68 0.56 -7.17 3.94
C LEU A 68 0.68 -8.32 2.95
N SER A 69 -0.08 -9.40 3.17
CA SER A 69 -0.16 -10.55 2.27
C SER A 69 -1.59 -10.80 1.85
N GLY A 70 -1.84 -10.92 0.54
CA GLY A 70 -3.18 -10.91 0.00
C GLY A 70 -3.34 -11.78 -1.22
N LYS A 71 -4.61 -11.93 -1.63
CA LYS A 71 -4.99 -12.72 -2.81
C LYS A 71 -5.64 -11.82 -3.85
N LEU A 72 -5.37 -12.12 -5.11
CA LEU A 72 -6.01 -11.47 -6.23
C LEU A 72 -7.52 -11.71 -6.19
N LEU A 73 -8.30 -10.64 -6.26
CA LEU A 73 -9.75 -10.67 -6.33
C LEU A 73 -10.25 -10.49 -7.76
N ARG A 74 -9.68 -9.52 -8.48
CA ARG A 74 -10.17 -9.11 -9.80
C ARG A 74 -9.05 -8.51 -10.63
N VAL A 75 -9.10 -8.76 -11.94
CA VAL A 75 -8.26 -8.13 -12.95
C VAL A 75 -9.16 -7.42 -13.97
N GLU A 76 -8.75 -6.22 -14.36
CA GLU A 76 -9.27 -5.42 -15.47
C GLU A 76 -8.05 -4.98 -16.31
N GLU A 77 -8.24 -4.45 -17.53
CA GLU A 77 -7.16 -4.20 -18.50
C GLU A 77 -5.84 -3.69 -17.88
N GLU A 78 -5.91 -2.58 -17.12
CA GLU A 78 -4.74 -1.95 -16.50
C GLU A 78 -4.84 -1.90 -14.97
N LYS A 79 -5.65 -2.81 -14.38
CA LYS A 79 -5.91 -2.80 -12.94
C LYS A 79 -5.95 -4.19 -12.34
N ALA A 80 -5.34 -4.34 -11.18
CA ALA A 80 -5.44 -5.55 -10.38
C ALA A 80 -5.85 -5.18 -8.95
N THR A 81 -6.91 -5.81 -8.45
CA THR A 81 -7.39 -5.64 -7.08
C THR A 81 -7.11 -6.87 -6.24
N TYR A 82 -6.49 -6.66 -5.08
CA TYR A 82 -6.13 -7.67 -4.10
C TYR A 82 -6.91 -7.46 -2.80
N SER A 83 -7.14 -8.55 -2.07
CA SER A 83 -7.64 -8.50 -0.68
C SER A 83 -6.57 -8.92 0.31
N PHE A 84 -6.30 -8.05 1.26
CA PHE A 84 -5.44 -8.28 2.42
C PHE A 84 -6.30 -8.61 3.66
N GLY A 85 -7.08 -9.69 3.59
CA GLY A 85 -7.96 -10.11 4.70
C GLY A 85 -9.17 -9.20 4.89
N GLY A 86 -9.79 -8.75 3.80
CA GLY A 86 -10.95 -7.84 3.81
C GLY A 86 -10.60 -6.38 3.49
N LEU A 87 -9.31 -6.01 3.56
CA LEU A 87 -8.81 -4.72 3.11
C LEU A 87 -8.48 -4.77 1.62
N LEU A 88 -8.84 -3.74 0.88
CA LEU A 88 -8.61 -3.67 -0.57
C LEU A 88 -7.31 -2.96 -0.90
N CYS A 89 -6.65 -3.47 -1.94
CA CYS A 89 -5.55 -2.80 -2.61
C CYS A 89 -5.76 -2.89 -4.11
N THR A 90 -5.80 -1.75 -4.79
CA THR A 90 -5.90 -1.70 -6.24
C THR A 90 -4.64 -1.10 -6.82
N LEU A 91 -3.96 -1.88 -7.65
CA LEU A 91 -2.83 -1.44 -8.47
C LEU A 91 -3.37 -1.00 -9.83
N LYS A 92 -2.88 0.13 -10.35
CA LYS A 92 -3.18 0.62 -11.70
C LYS A 92 -1.88 0.96 -12.42
N GLY A 93 -1.69 0.42 -13.62
CA GLY A 93 -0.48 0.62 -14.42
C GLY A 93 -0.51 -0.22 -15.69
N SER A 94 0.17 0.25 -16.73
CA SER A 94 0.16 -0.35 -18.07
C SER A 94 1.03 -1.61 -18.20
N GLN A 95 1.89 -1.91 -17.23
CA GLN A 95 2.79 -3.08 -17.21
C GLN A 95 2.58 -3.97 -15.97
N LEU A 96 1.35 -4.05 -15.46
CA LEU A 96 1.04 -4.94 -14.35
C LEU A 96 1.03 -6.39 -14.82
N GLU A 97 1.82 -7.24 -14.17
CA GLU A 97 1.75 -8.70 -14.29
C GLU A 97 1.13 -9.27 -13.00
N PRO A 98 -0.20 -9.45 -12.91
CA PRO A 98 -0.85 -9.78 -11.66
C PRO A 98 -0.55 -11.22 -11.26
N SER A 99 0.05 -11.41 -10.09
CA SER A 99 0.19 -12.71 -9.44
C SER A 99 -1.06 -13.09 -8.65
N ARG A 100 -1.27 -14.39 -8.40
CA ARG A 100 -2.40 -14.88 -7.57
C ARG A 100 -2.27 -14.44 -6.09
N HIS A 101 -1.05 -14.35 -5.60
CA HIS A 101 -0.70 -13.90 -4.25
C HIS A 101 0.22 -12.70 -4.34
N LEU A 102 0.00 -11.72 -3.47
CA LEU A 102 0.80 -10.51 -3.41
C LEU A 102 1.23 -10.25 -1.97
N TYR A 103 2.51 -9.96 -1.80
CA TYR A 103 3.07 -9.35 -0.62
C TYR A 103 3.40 -7.89 -0.94
N LEU A 104 2.79 -6.99 -0.18
CA LEU A 104 3.07 -5.56 -0.22
C LEU A 104 3.92 -5.19 0.99
N TYR A 105 5.07 -4.60 0.72
CA TYR A 105 5.98 -4.06 1.73
C TYR A 105 5.98 -2.54 1.62
N LEU A 106 5.88 -1.86 2.75
CA LEU A 106 5.88 -0.40 2.85
C LEU A 106 6.84 0.07 3.94
N GLY A 107 7.74 0.97 3.57
CA GLY A 107 8.68 1.65 4.46
C GLY A 107 8.40 3.15 4.46
N VAL A 108 8.06 3.72 5.61
CA VAL A 108 7.69 5.12 5.76
C VAL A 108 8.96 5.97 5.88
N LYS A 109 9.16 6.92 4.95
CA LYS A 109 10.27 7.88 5.06
C LYS A 109 9.93 8.92 6.12
N ARG A 110 10.30 8.65 7.36
CA ARG A 110 10.18 9.65 8.44
C ARG A 110 11.11 10.82 8.10
N LYS A 111 10.56 12.04 8.00
CA LYS A 111 11.39 13.24 8.00
C LYS A 111 12.20 13.20 9.30
N GLY A 112 13.51 13.15 9.19
CA GLY A 112 14.41 13.05 10.34
C GLY A 112 14.01 14.08 11.38
N GLY A 113 13.76 13.60 12.60
CA GLY A 113 13.67 14.48 13.76
C GLY A 113 14.94 15.32 13.79
N SER A 114 14.76 16.62 13.67
CA SER A 114 15.81 17.59 13.99
C SER A 114 16.02 17.60 15.50
#